data_AF-A0A368F2I6-F1
#
_entry.id   AF-A0A368F2I6-F1
#
_cell.length_a   1.000
_cell.length_b   1.000
_cell.length_c   1.000
_cell.angle_alpha   90.00
_cell.angle_beta   90.00
_cell.angle_gamma   90.00
#
_symmetry.space_group_name_H-M   'P 1'
#
loop_
_entity.id
_entity.type
_entity.pdbx_description
1 polymer ?
#
loop_
_entity_poly.entity_id
_entity_poly.type
_entity_poly.pdbx_seq_one_letter_code
_entity_poly.pdbx_strand_id
1 'polypeptide(L)'
;MTNALLLAIPSSTLKLGLIDEIDGLQPLCDAALEEAKQNAACVPDPIQIVPRTGCAHDRPSRGTSMAAELFFKEHVNAYVAPPCSDEQEQIGRLGYFWKRPVFARTMSSPFAMNPTIFPNTVNVATASS
;
A
#
# COMPACT_ATOMS: atom_id res chain seq x y z
N MET A 1 -9.89 -44.66 15.65
CA MET A 1 -10.46 -43.46 14.99
C MET A 1 -9.75 -42.25 15.59
N THR A 2 -8.72 -41.73 14.91
CA THR A 2 -7.92 -40.59 15.38
C THR A 2 -8.63 -39.29 14.99
N ASN A 3 -9.19 -38.61 15.98
CA ASN A 3 -9.78 -37.28 15.84
C ASN A 3 -8.64 -36.26 15.71
N ALA A 4 -8.34 -35.82 14.49
CA ALA A 4 -7.43 -34.70 14.27
C ALA A 4 -8.20 -33.40 14.52
N LEU A 5 -7.96 -32.78 15.68
CA LEU A 5 -8.39 -31.40 15.93
C LEU A 5 -7.59 -30.49 14.99
N LEU A 6 -8.22 -30.01 13.92
CA LEU A 6 -7.70 -28.93 13.09
C LEU A 6 -7.73 -27.64 13.93
N LEU A 7 -6.58 -27.25 14.47
CA LEU A 7 -6.37 -25.92 15.02
C LEU A 7 -6.54 -24.91 13.88
N ALA A 8 -7.67 -24.21 13.84
CA ALA A 8 -7.87 -23.08 12.95
C ALA A 8 -6.86 -22.00 13.34
N ILE A 9 -5.84 -21.79 12.50
CA ILE A 9 -4.93 -20.66 12.64
C ILE A 9 -5.79 -19.41 12.39
N PRO A 10 -5.78 -18.40 13.29
CA PRO A 10 -6.50 -17.16 13.04
C PRO A 10 -5.94 -16.52 11.78
N SER A 11 -6.71 -16.51 10.70
CA SER A 11 -6.35 -15.80 9.48
C SER A 11 -6.64 -14.32 9.69
N SER A 12 -5.62 -13.49 9.55
CA SER A 12 -5.75 -12.04 9.65
C SER A 12 -5.81 -11.46 8.25
N THR A 13 -6.92 -10.83 7.87
CA THR A 13 -7.02 -10.14 6.59
C THR A 13 -5.96 -9.04 6.50
N LEU A 14 -5.09 -9.12 5.50
CA LEU A 14 -4.14 -8.08 5.15
C LEU A 14 -4.84 -6.99 4.36
N LYS A 15 -4.85 -5.77 4.88
CA LYS A 15 -5.43 -4.60 4.24
C LYS A 15 -4.36 -3.74 3.57
N LEU A 16 -4.48 -3.53 2.28
CA LEU A 16 -3.63 -2.65 1.49
C LEU A 16 -4.38 -1.35 1.20
N GLY A 17 -3.90 -0.22 1.73
CA GLY A 17 -4.45 1.09 1.42
C GLY A 17 -4.00 1.54 0.03
N LEU A 18 -4.93 1.73 -0.89
CA LEU A 18 -4.65 2.23 -2.25
C LEU A 18 -5.05 3.69 -2.34
N ILE A 19 -4.09 4.58 -2.55
CA ILE A 19 -4.35 6.02 -2.70
C ILE A 19 -4.04 6.42 -4.14
N ASP A 20 -5.06 6.83 -4.88
CA ASP A 20 -4.93 7.26 -6.29
C ASP A 20 -6.07 8.19 -6.69
N GLU A 21 -5.92 8.90 -7.81
CA GLU A 21 -6.99 9.62 -8.52
C GLU A 21 -7.55 8.82 -9.72
N ILE A 22 -6.87 7.77 -10.17
CA ILE A 22 -7.24 6.97 -11.34
C ILE A 22 -8.25 5.88 -10.96
N ASP A 23 -9.49 6.04 -11.39
CA ASP A 23 -10.58 5.07 -11.15
C ASP A 23 -10.28 3.66 -11.70
N GLY A 24 -9.46 3.56 -12.74
CA GLY A 24 -9.08 2.28 -13.37
C GLY A 24 -8.03 1.47 -12.62
N LEU A 25 -7.39 2.02 -11.58
CA LEU A 25 -6.27 1.32 -10.92
C LEU A 25 -6.73 0.21 -9.98
N GLN A 26 -7.82 0.41 -9.23
CA GLN A 26 -8.29 -0.62 -8.30
C GLN A 26 -8.59 -1.95 -9.01
N PRO A 27 -9.36 -1.98 -10.12
CA PRO A 27 -9.58 -3.22 -10.87
C PRO A 27 -8.28 -3.89 -11.36
N LEU A 28 -7.25 -3.11 -11.73
CA LEU A 28 -5.96 -3.65 -12.13
C LEU A 28 -5.21 -4.29 -10.95
N CYS A 29 -5.26 -3.66 -9.77
CA CYS A 29 -4.67 -4.24 -8.57
C CYS A 29 -5.43 -5.52 -8.14
N ASP A 30 -6.75 -5.54 -8.26
CA ASP A 30 -7.56 -6.74 -7.99
C ASP A 30 -7.16 -7.88 -8.94
N ALA A 31 -7.04 -7.62 -10.24
CA ALA A 31 -6.59 -8.61 -11.21
C ALA A 31 -5.17 -9.15 -10.93
N ALA A 32 -4.23 -8.26 -10.57
CA ALA A 32 -2.86 -8.64 -10.21
C ALA A 32 -2.81 -9.50 -8.93
N LEU A 33 -3.66 -9.21 -7.95
CA LEU A 33 -3.78 -10.04 -6.75
C LEU A 33 -4.35 -11.42 -7.07
N GLU A 34 -5.35 -11.52 -7.94
CA GLU A 34 -5.90 -12.81 -8.36
C GLU A 34 -4.86 -13.66 -9.11
N GLU A 35 -4.09 -13.06 -10.01
CA GLU A 35 -2.98 -13.76 -10.69
C GLU A 35 -1.92 -14.24 -9.69
N ALA A 36 -1.50 -13.39 -8.74
CA ALA A 36 -0.52 -13.77 -7.72
C ALA A 36 -1.02 -14.91 -6.82
N LYS A 37 -2.31 -14.95 -6.48
CA LYS A 37 -2.94 -16.06 -5.76
C LYS A 37 -2.92 -17.35 -6.57
N GLN A 38 -3.28 -17.29 -7.86
CA GLN A 38 -3.26 -18.45 -8.75
C GLN A 38 -1.85 -19.04 -8.89
N ASN A 39 -0.83 -18.20 -8.84
CA ASN A 39 0.58 -18.59 -8.91
C ASN A 39 1.18 -19.02 -7.56
N ALA A 40 0.38 -19.14 -6.49
CA ALA A 40 0.84 -19.44 -5.14
C ALA A 40 1.95 -18.49 -4.63
N ALA A 41 1.98 -17.25 -5.13
CA ALA A 41 2.94 -16.22 -4.73
C ALA A 41 2.48 -15.42 -3.50
N CYS A 42 1.21 -15.58 -3.11
CA CYS A 42 0.61 -14.92 -1.96
C CYS A 42 0.64 -15.80 -0.71
N VAL A 43 0.65 -15.14 0.44
CA VAL A 43 0.34 -15.78 1.72
C VAL A 43 -1.12 -16.30 1.71
N PRO A 44 -1.44 -17.30 2.56
CA PRO A 44 -2.81 -17.82 2.64
C PRO A 44 -3.82 -16.82 3.21
N ASP A 45 -3.36 -15.77 3.88
CA ASP A 45 -4.22 -14.74 4.43
C ASP A 45 -4.96 -13.94 3.34
N PRO A 46 -6.26 -13.64 3.52
CA PRO A 46 -7.00 -12.79 2.60
C PRO A 46 -6.35 -11.42 2.47
N ILE A 47 -6.25 -10.92 1.25
CA ILE A 47 -5.77 -9.56 0.96
C ILE A 47 -6.97 -8.72 0.51
N GLN A 48 -7.17 -7.57 1.17
CA GLN A 48 -8.22 -6.60 0.86
C GLN A 48 -7.58 -5.27 0.42
N ILE A 49 -8.00 -4.74 -0.73
CA ILE A 49 -7.64 -3.39 -1.16
C ILE A 49 -8.67 -2.40 -0.58
N VAL A 50 -8.17 -1.32 0.03
CA VAL A 50 -8.99 -0.25 0.60
C VAL A 50 -8.68 1.06 -0.14
N PRO A 51 -9.50 1.46 -1.13
CA PRO A 51 -9.22 2.61 -1.99
C PRO A 51 -9.54 3.94 -1.29
N ARG A 52 -8.77 4.97 -1.60
CA ARG A 52 -9.03 6.38 -1.26
C ARG A 52 -8.52 7.29 -2.37
N THR A 53 -9.16 8.44 -2.53
CA THR A 53 -8.76 9.44 -3.52
C THR A 53 -7.59 10.29 -3.02
N GLY A 54 -6.46 10.27 -3.74
CA GLY A 54 -5.32 11.17 -3.55
C GLY A 54 -5.14 12.15 -4.71
N CYS A 55 -3.98 12.81 -4.78
CA CYS A 55 -3.55 13.63 -5.93
C CYS A 55 -4.50 14.74 -6.40
N ALA A 56 -5.46 15.16 -5.57
CA ALA A 56 -6.44 16.14 -5.98
C ALA A 56 -5.78 17.51 -6.20
N HIS A 57 -5.83 18.02 -7.44
CA HIS A 57 -5.24 19.32 -7.82
C HIS A 57 -5.73 20.50 -6.95
N ASP A 58 -6.97 20.46 -6.46
CA ASP A 58 -7.55 21.49 -5.60
C ASP A 58 -7.22 21.29 -4.10
N ARG A 59 -6.64 20.14 -3.72
CA ARG A 59 -6.39 19.73 -2.34
C ARG A 59 -5.05 18.98 -2.25
N PRO A 60 -3.92 19.70 -2.20
CA PRO A 60 -2.57 19.11 -2.30
C PRO A 60 -2.19 18.18 -1.13
N SER A 61 -2.98 18.12 -0.06
CA SER A 61 -2.74 17.23 1.09
C SER A 61 -3.80 16.14 1.25
N ARG A 62 -4.64 15.92 0.22
CA ARG A 62 -5.76 14.99 0.28
C ARG A 62 -5.28 13.56 0.50
N GLY A 63 -4.34 13.09 -0.31
CA GLY A 63 -3.77 11.74 -0.18
C GLY A 63 -3.06 11.53 1.15
N THR A 64 -2.32 12.53 1.64
CA THR A 64 -1.71 12.47 2.98
C THR A 64 -2.77 12.33 4.08
N SER A 65 -3.87 13.08 3.99
CA SER A 65 -4.99 12.98 4.94
C SER A 65 -5.70 11.62 4.86
N MET A 66 -5.85 11.09 3.65
CA MET A 66 -6.41 9.74 3.43
C MET A 66 -5.50 8.64 3.99
N ALA A 67 -4.18 8.79 3.94
CA ALA A 67 -3.27 7.84 4.57
C ALA A 67 -3.46 7.77 6.10
N ALA A 68 -3.70 8.92 6.75
CA ALA A 68 -4.06 8.96 8.16
C ALA A 68 -5.41 8.29 8.44
N GLU A 69 -6.42 8.53 7.60
CA GLU A 69 -7.71 7.82 7.72
C GLU A 69 -7.54 6.31 7.61
N LEU A 70 -6.79 5.84 6.60
CA LEU A 70 -6.48 4.44 6.38
C LEU A 70 -5.73 3.82 7.57
N PHE A 71 -4.85 4.58 8.23
CA PHE A 71 -4.15 4.13 9.43
C PHE A 71 -5.10 3.98 10.64
N PHE A 72 -5.79 5.07 10.98
CA PHE A 72 -6.51 5.18 12.25
C PHE A 72 -7.87 4.51 12.23
N LYS A 73 -8.54 4.46 11.08
CA LYS A 73 -9.89 3.88 10.95
C LYS A 73 -9.88 2.50 10.31
N GLU A 74 -9.12 2.33 9.23
CA GLU A 74 -9.14 1.08 8.45
C GLU A 74 -8.10 0.06 8.92
N HIS A 75 -7.10 0.52 9.69
CA HIS A 75 -5.99 -0.27 10.20
C HIS A 75 -5.22 -1.00 9.10
N VAL A 76 -4.91 -0.30 8.01
CA VAL A 76 -4.16 -0.89 6.89
C VAL A 76 -2.77 -1.38 7.33
N ASN A 77 -2.32 -2.45 6.66
CA ASN A 77 -1.02 -3.08 6.88
C ASN A 77 0.07 -2.44 6.02
N ALA A 78 -0.28 -1.84 4.88
CA ALA A 78 0.63 -1.21 3.94
C ALA A 78 -0.09 -0.15 3.09
N TYR A 79 0.68 0.69 2.41
CA TYR A 79 0.17 1.71 1.48
C TYR A 79 0.71 1.50 0.08
N VAL A 80 -0.15 1.63 -0.93
CA VAL A 80 0.22 2.00 -2.30
C VAL A 80 0.00 3.49 -2.43
N ALA A 81 1.09 4.23 -2.56
CA ALA A 81 1.06 5.69 -2.55
C ALA A 81 0.58 6.25 -3.91
N PRO A 82 0.03 7.48 -3.92
CA PRO A 82 -0.43 8.15 -5.14
C PRO A 82 0.76 8.57 -6.03
N PRO A 83 0.54 8.98 -7.29
CA PRO A 83 1.64 9.39 -8.17
C PRO A 83 2.23 10.78 -7.84
N CYS A 84 1.62 11.56 -6.96
CA CYS A 84 2.09 12.90 -6.57
C CYS A 84 3.28 12.80 -5.63
N SER A 85 4.36 13.50 -5.94
CA SER A 85 5.65 13.38 -5.22
C SER A 85 5.57 13.90 -3.79
N ASP A 86 4.91 15.04 -3.58
CA ASP A 86 4.70 15.65 -2.28
C ASP A 86 3.90 14.73 -1.35
N GLU A 87 2.78 14.18 -1.82
CA GLU A 87 1.98 13.24 -1.05
C GLU A 87 2.74 11.94 -0.75
N GLN A 88 3.50 11.40 -1.73
CA GLN A 88 4.36 10.22 -1.53
C GLN A 88 5.38 10.43 -0.41
N GLU A 89 6.08 11.56 -0.42
CA GLU A 89 7.06 11.88 0.63
C GLU A 89 6.41 11.98 2.00
N GLN A 90 5.26 12.65 2.11
CA GLN A 90 4.57 12.75 3.40
C GLN A 90 4.06 11.39 3.87
N ILE A 91 3.50 10.58 2.98
CA ILE A 91 3.02 9.23 3.31
C ILE A 91 4.19 8.33 3.70
N GLY A 92 5.34 8.42 3.03
CA GLY A 92 6.57 7.73 3.40
C GLY A 92 6.99 8.05 4.83
N ARG A 93 7.08 9.34 5.18
CA ARG A 93 7.43 9.81 6.54
C ARG A 93 6.43 9.33 7.59
N LEU A 94 5.13 9.43 7.31
CA LEU A 94 4.10 8.97 8.25
C LEU A 94 4.15 7.45 8.42
N GLY A 95 4.31 6.71 7.32
CA GLY A 95 4.46 5.27 7.32
C GLY A 95 5.64 4.80 8.17
N TYR A 96 6.74 5.55 8.22
CA TYR A 96 7.88 5.25 9.10
C TYR A 96 7.46 5.24 10.57
N PHE A 97 6.82 6.32 11.04
CA PHE A 97 6.35 6.43 12.42
C PHE A 97 5.28 5.41 12.76
N TRP A 98 4.42 5.09 11.80
CA TRP A 98 3.36 4.09 11.94
C TRP A 98 3.85 2.64 11.80
N LYS A 99 5.12 2.44 11.43
CA LYS A 99 5.71 1.13 11.13
C LYS A 99 4.89 0.40 10.06
N ARG A 100 4.68 1.08 8.93
CA ARG A 100 3.94 0.59 7.77
C ARG A 100 4.76 0.78 6.50
N PRO A 101 4.92 -0.29 5.68
CA PRO A 101 5.58 -0.17 4.39
C PRO A 101 4.74 0.67 3.43
N VAL A 102 5.44 1.39 2.56
CA VAL A 102 4.86 2.26 1.53
C VAL A 102 5.45 1.88 0.17
N PHE A 103 4.61 1.54 -0.79
CA PHE A 103 4.99 1.30 -2.17
C PHE A 103 4.82 2.61 -2.95
N ALA A 104 5.94 3.26 -3.27
CA ALA A 104 5.99 4.50 -4.02
C ALA A 104 6.09 4.21 -5.52
N ARG A 105 5.12 4.70 -6.30
CA ARG A 105 4.94 4.32 -7.70
C ARG A 105 5.58 5.26 -8.70
N THR A 106 5.93 6.47 -8.33
CA THR A 106 6.49 7.46 -9.28
C THR A 106 7.58 8.32 -8.65
N MET A 107 8.02 7.95 -7.45
CA MET A 107 9.02 8.69 -6.70
C MET A 107 10.40 8.54 -7.36
N SER A 108 10.87 9.63 -7.97
CA SER A 108 12.05 9.65 -8.84
C SER A 108 13.16 10.59 -8.35
N SER A 109 12.93 11.36 -7.30
CA SER A 109 13.95 12.27 -6.78
C SER A 109 15.00 11.50 -5.97
N PRO A 110 16.31 11.81 -6.11
CA PRO A 110 17.36 11.12 -5.35
C PRO A 110 17.17 11.19 -3.83
N PHE A 111 16.60 12.30 -3.34
CA PHE A 111 16.26 12.46 -1.93
C PHE A 111 15.19 11.47 -1.48
N ALA A 112 14.10 11.36 -2.25
CA ALA A 112 12.96 10.54 -1.88
C ALA A 112 13.26 9.04 -2.07
N MET A 113 14.18 8.68 -2.98
CA MET A 113 14.69 7.32 -3.13
C MET A 113 15.74 6.91 -2.08
N ASN A 114 16.15 7.80 -1.19
CA ASN A 114 17.19 7.49 -0.19
C ASN A 114 16.62 6.60 0.95
N PRO A 115 17.06 5.33 1.07
CA PRO A 115 16.55 4.42 2.10
C PRO A 115 16.98 4.81 3.52
N THR A 116 17.95 5.71 3.67
CA THR A 116 18.31 6.29 4.98
C THR A 116 17.22 7.25 5.47
N ILE A 117 16.53 7.92 4.55
CA ILE A 117 15.51 8.94 4.85
C ILE A 117 14.12 8.31 4.85
N PHE A 118 13.88 7.36 3.92
CA PHE A 118 12.61 6.66 3.77
C PHE A 118 12.80 5.13 3.85
N PRO A 119 13.22 4.58 5.01
CA PRO A 119 13.58 3.16 5.15
C PRO A 119 12.39 2.20 5.02
N ASN A 120 11.16 2.69 5.12
CA ASN A 120 9.92 1.93 4.97
C ASN A 120 9.32 2.04 3.56
N THR A 121 9.97 2.76 2.65
CA THR A 121 9.43 3.02 1.30
C THR A 121 10.16 2.18 0.26
N VAL A 122 9.39 1.46 -0.56
CA VAL A 122 9.87 0.69 -1.71
C VAL A 122 9.46 1.41 -2.98
N ASN A 123 10.43 1.80 -3.80
CA ASN A 123 10.17 2.37 -5.12
C ASN A 123 9.87 1.25 -6.10
N VAL A 124 8.66 1.26 -6.67
CA VAL A 124 8.21 0.21 -7.60
C VAL A 124 8.17 0.68 -9.05
N ALA A 125 8.27 1.99 -9.33
CA ALA A 125 8.64 2.45 -10.66
C ALA A 125 10.15 2.39 -10.82
N THR A 126 10.59 1.64 -11.82
CA THR A 126 11.94 1.76 -12.34
C THR A 126 12.08 3.13 -13.01
N ALA A 127 12.96 3.98 -12.50
CA ALA A 127 13.62 4.94 -13.38
C ALA A 127 14.38 4.09 -14.40
N SER A 128 13.88 3.99 -15.63
CA SER A 128 14.67 3.45 -16.72
C SER A 128 15.92 4.32 -16.85
N SER A 129 17.07 3.76 -16.47
CA SER A 129 18.39 4.33 -16.73
C SER A 129 18.70 4.30 -18.22
#